data_AF-A0A7Y4NFF7-F1
#
_entry.id   AF-A0A7Y4NFF7-F1
#
_cell.length_a   1.000
_cell.length_b   1.000
_cell.length_c   1.000
_cell.angle_alpha   90.00
_cell.angle_beta   90.00
_cell.angle_gamma   90.00
#
_symmetry.space_group_name_H-M   'P 1'
#
loop_
_entity.id
_entity.type
_entity.pdbx_description
1 polymer ?
#
loop_
_entity_poly.entity_id
_entity_poly.type
_entity_poly.pdbx_seq_one_letter_code
_entity_poly.pdbx_strand_id
1 'polypeptide(L)'
;MKAALWLSAWMGLSVVPSTAPAVGREPPERAPTPGGAAAPGPRKAPGTEPQTALKALEMSRAAVKAAPDDARRREAEVRLKDAEEHYQAARYADALHKADEAWALLNPPQPSNFTVEVDHDGGTTTVTHRQGPPVTVEAQHATRVLAKGESVRVQQGTVLPEPPGAPQLAQPADKARLTLKASSGTGSGALLGPVTLAWAAVAGATRYEVEVVAEGVEGGAAPAPVRSVQAARQWTLPPLPAGRYRWTVTAVSPEQGRSLPSQPRRFELAAESLELNVKVKDGWQK
;
A
#
# COMPACT_ATOMS: atom_id res chain seq x y z
N MET A 1 -2.44 17.25 -9.04
CA MET A 1 -2.82 17.23 -7.61
C MET A 1 -3.07 15.78 -7.22
N LYS A 2 -2.29 15.21 -6.30
CA LYS A 2 -2.39 13.81 -5.87
C LYS A 2 -3.14 13.75 -4.54
N ALA A 3 -4.34 13.20 -4.53
CA ALA A 3 -5.10 12.96 -3.32
C ALA A 3 -4.52 11.75 -2.58
N ALA A 4 -4.16 11.97 -1.30
CA ALA A 4 -3.68 10.95 -0.40
C ALA A 4 -4.86 10.05 0.03
N LEU A 5 -4.68 8.74 -0.11
CA LEU A 5 -5.54 7.72 0.47
C LEU A 5 -5.42 7.77 2.00
N TRP A 6 -6.53 8.04 2.68
CA TRP A 6 -6.73 7.74 4.10
C TRP A 6 -7.85 6.72 4.19
N LEU A 7 -7.52 5.48 4.57
CA LEU A 7 -8.47 4.44 4.94
C LEU A 7 -8.43 4.30 6.46
N SER A 8 -9.41 4.92 7.12
CA SER A 8 -9.73 4.67 8.51
C SER A 8 -10.66 3.48 8.56
N ALA A 9 -10.16 2.28 8.89
CA ALA A 9 -10.99 1.13 9.18
C ALA A 9 -11.39 1.17 10.66
N TRP A 10 -12.62 1.63 10.91
CA TRP A 10 -13.36 1.33 12.13
C TRP A 10 -14.19 0.08 11.85
N MET A 11 -13.93 -1.02 12.58
CA MET A 11 -14.96 -1.99 12.90
C MET A 11 -14.73 -2.51 14.31
N GLY A 12 -15.70 -2.20 15.18
CA GLY A 12 -15.82 -2.83 16.48
C GLY A 12 -16.18 -4.30 16.33
N LEU A 13 -15.51 -5.15 17.09
CA LEU A 13 -16.05 -6.44 17.49
C LEU A 13 -16.48 -6.34 18.95
N SER A 14 -17.79 -6.26 19.17
CA SER A 14 -18.41 -6.63 20.43
C SER A 14 -18.19 -8.12 20.65
N VAL A 15 -17.49 -8.50 21.71
CA VAL A 15 -17.53 -9.87 22.23
C VAL A 15 -18.53 -9.90 23.38
N VAL A 16 -19.65 -10.58 23.14
CA VAL A 16 -20.63 -10.98 24.15
C VAL A 16 -20.10 -12.25 24.83
N PRO A 17 -19.92 -12.29 26.16
CA PRO A 17 -19.79 -13.57 26.86
C PRO A 17 -21.19 -14.16 27.13
N SER A 18 -21.44 -15.32 26.54
CA SER A 18 -22.59 -16.18 26.84
C SER A 18 -22.22 -17.13 27.99
N THR A 19 -22.89 -17.00 29.14
CA THR A 19 -23.01 -18.07 30.14
C THR A 19 -24.30 -17.87 30.94
N ALA A 20 -25.24 -18.81 30.82
CA ALA A 20 -26.25 -19.16 31.84
C ALA A 20 -25.77 -20.46 32.54
N PRO A 21 -26.37 -20.98 33.65
CA PRO A 21 -27.69 -20.65 34.22
C PRO A 21 -27.72 -20.52 35.77
N ALA A 22 -28.79 -19.92 36.31
CA ALA A 22 -29.18 -20.15 37.71
C ALA A 22 -30.70 -20.00 37.90
N VAL A 23 -31.24 -20.97 38.63
CA VAL A 23 -32.64 -21.25 38.96
C VAL A 23 -33.23 -20.23 39.94
N GLY A 24 -34.50 -19.85 39.80
CA GLY A 24 -35.25 -19.23 40.90
C GLY A 24 -36.59 -18.57 40.57
N ARG A 25 -37.69 -19.32 40.78
CA ARG A 25 -39.05 -18.91 41.24
C ARG A 25 -39.83 -17.77 40.53
N GLU A 26 -40.95 -18.16 39.91
CA GLU A 26 -42.23 -17.43 39.76
C GLU A 26 -42.92 -17.19 41.15
N PRO A 27 -44.04 -16.42 41.33
CA PRO A 27 -45.04 -15.88 40.37
C PRO A 27 -45.56 -14.43 40.74
N PRO A 28 -46.81 -13.99 40.46
CA PRO A 28 -47.30 -13.37 39.21
C PRO A 28 -47.90 -11.94 39.43
N GLU A 29 -48.11 -11.14 38.37
CA GLU A 29 -49.37 -10.41 38.09
C GLU A 29 -49.27 -9.31 36.99
N ARG A 30 -50.30 -9.31 36.14
CA ARG A 30 -50.97 -8.20 35.42
C ARG A 30 -50.24 -7.37 34.35
N ALA A 31 -50.75 -7.53 33.12
CA ALA A 31 -50.90 -6.48 32.11
C ALA A 31 -51.91 -5.39 32.59
N PRO A 32 -52.01 -4.15 32.03
CA PRO A 32 -51.76 -3.80 30.62
C PRO A 32 -51.00 -2.47 30.33
N THR A 33 -50.60 -2.33 29.06
CA THR A 33 -50.15 -1.10 28.34
C THR A 33 -51.06 0.12 28.58
N PRO A 34 -50.57 1.38 28.47
CA PRO A 34 -50.21 1.97 27.16
C PRO A 34 -49.08 3.02 27.12
N GLY A 35 -48.50 3.20 25.93
CA GLY A 35 -48.01 4.49 25.42
C GLY A 35 -46.85 5.18 26.15
N GLY A 36 -45.63 4.94 25.68
CA GLY A 36 -44.46 5.74 26.06
C GLY A 36 -43.48 5.81 24.90
N ALA A 37 -43.39 6.99 24.29
CA ALA A 37 -42.60 7.29 23.11
C ALA A 37 -41.17 6.73 23.19
N ALA A 38 -40.77 5.97 22.17
CA ALA A 38 -39.36 5.66 21.94
C ALA A 38 -38.61 6.97 21.73
N ALA A 39 -37.67 7.26 22.64
CA ALA A 39 -36.75 8.36 22.50
C ALA A 39 -35.95 8.19 21.20
N PRO A 40 -35.95 9.17 20.28
CA PRO A 40 -35.09 9.11 19.12
C PRO A 40 -33.63 9.21 19.58
N GLY A 41 -32.82 8.24 19.17
CA GLY A 41 -31.37 8.27 19.35
C GLY A 41 -30.74 9.55 18.78
N PRO A 42 -29.48 9.83 19.15
CA PRO A 42 -28.84 11.11 18.89
C PRO A 42 -28.82 11.40 17.38
N ARG A 43 -29.57 12.42 16.98
CA ARG A 43 -29.61 12.94 15.61
C ARG A 43 -28.19 13.43 15.27
N LYS A 44 -27.53 12.76 14.32
CA LYS A 44 -26.31 13.24 13.68
C LYS A 44 -26.60 14.63 13.10
N ALA A 45 -25.66 15.57 13.30
CA ALA A 45 -25.84 16.97 12.95
C ALA A 45 -26.19 17.15 11.45
N PRO A 46 -27.14 18.03 11.11
CA PRO A 46 -27.49 18.32 9.73
C PRO A 46 -26.34 19.10 9.05
N GLY A 47 -25.80 18.57 7.95
CA GLY A 47 -24.91 19.35 7.08
C GLY A 47 -23.82 18.61 6.33
N THR A 48 -23.47 17.36 6.68
CA THR A 48 -22.37 16.61 6.02
C THR A 48 -22.84 15.45 5.15
N GLU A 49 -24.12 15.09 5.20
CA GLU A 49 -24.68 13.96 4.45
C GLU A 49 -24.61 14.14 2.93
N PRO A 50 -24.94 15.30 2.35
CA PRO A 50 -24.84 15.49 0.90
C PRO A 50 -23.38 15.38 0.40
N GLN A 51 -22.43 15.92 1.17
CA GLN A 51 -21.00 15.87 0.85
C GLN A 51 -20.46 14.43 0.91
N THR A 52 -20.92 13.65 1.90
CA THR A 52 -20.53 12.25 2.07
C THR A 52 -21.09 11.39 0.93
N ALA A 53 -22.38 11.57 0.60
CA ALA A 53 -23.02 10.87 -0.51
C ALA A 53 -22.39 11.22 -1.87
N LEU A 54 -22.05 12.49 -2.10
CA LEU A 54 -21.36 12.93 -3.32
C LEU A 54 -19.98 12.26 -3.46
N LYS A 55 -19.20 12.22 -2.38
CA LYS A 55 -17.88 11.57 -2.38
C LYS A 55 -17.99 10.07 -2.67
N ALA A 56 -18.99 9.40 -2.10
CA ALA A 56 -19.24 7.98 -2.36
C ALA A 56 -19.63 7.71 -3.82
N LEU A 57 -20.48 8.56 -4.41
CA LEU A 57 -20.82 8.51 -5.84
C LEU A 57 -19.59 8.69 -6.74
N GLU A 58 -18.73 9.67 -6.44
CA GLU A 58 -17.49 9.90 -7.19
C GLU A 58 -16.54 8.70 -7.12
N MET A 59 -16.36 8.11 -5.94
CA MET A 59 -15.53 6.92 -5.76
C MET A 59 -16.08 5.71 -6.50
N SER A 60 -17.40 5.50 -6.46
CA SER A 60 -18.08 4.40 -7.13
C SER A 60 -18.00 4.56 -8.66
N ARG A 61 -18.18 5.77 -9.17
CA ARG A 61 -18.00 6.09 -10.60
C ARG A 61 -16.57 5.85 -11.07
N ALA A 62 -15.58 6.24 -10.26
CA ALA A 62 -14.17 5.98 -10.56
C ALA A 62 -13.88 4.47 -10.58
N ALA A 63 -14.44 3.71 -9.64
CA ALA A 63 -14.29 2.25 -9.59
C ALA A 63 -14.91 1.56 -10.80
N VAL A 64 -16.15 1.92 -11.19
CA VAL A 64 -16.82 1.40 -12.39
C VAL A 64 -16.01 1.68 -13.65
N LYS A 65 -15.45 2.89 -13.79
CA LYS A 65 -14.62 3.27 -14.94
C LYS A 65 -13.31 2.49 -15.02
N ALA A 66 -12.75 2.10 -13.88
CA ALA A 66 -11.50 1.36 -13.79
C ALA A 66 -11.70 -0.16 -13.90
N ALA A 67 -12.93 -0.66 -13.72
CA ALA A 67 -13.23 -2.08 -13.75
C ALA A 67 -13.26 -2.64 -15.19
N PRO A 68 -12.84 -3.90 -15.41
CA PRO A 68 -13.00 -4.57 -16.69
C PRO A 68 -14.48 -4.77 -17.03
N ASP A 69 -14.82 -4.90 -18.31
CA ASP A 69 -16.20 -5.10 -18.75
C ASP A 69 -16.68 -6.53 -18.47
N ASP A 70 -17.18 -6.76 -17.25
CA ASP A 70 -17.72 -8.03 -16.79
C ASP A 70 -19.13 -7.88 -16.17
N ALA A 71 -19.74 -9.00 -15.78
CA ALA A 71 -21.08 -8.99 -15.18
C ALA A 71 -21.17 -8.15 -13.91
N ARG A 72 -20.08 -8.07 -13.12
CA ARG A 72 -20.03 -7.28 -11.88
C ARG A 72 -20.00 -5.79 -12.17
N ARG A 73 -19.29 -5.37 -13.22
CA ARG A 73 -19.33 -3.98 -13.69
C ARG A 73 -20.74 -3.56 -14.09
N ARG A 74 -21.46 -4.40 -14.84
CA ARG A 74 -22.85 -4.11 -15.24
C ARG A 74 -23.78 -4.02 -14.04
N GLU A 75 -23.63 -4.90 -13.06
CA GLU A 75 -24.41 -4.84 -11.82
C GLU A 75 -24.08 -3.57 -11.01
N ALA A 76 -22.80 -3.22 -10.90
CA ALA A 76 -22.35 -1.99 -10.24
C ALA A 76 -22.85 -0.73 -10.96
N GLU A 77 -22.93 -0.71 -12.29
CA GLU A 77 -23.50 0.39 -13.08
C GLU A 77 -24.99 0.59 -12.78
N VAL A 78 -25.77 -0.50 -12.63
CA VAL A 78 -27.18 -0.42 -12.23
C VAL A 78 -27.30 0.20 -10.83
N ARG A 79 -26.51 -0.28 -9.85
CA ARG A 79 -26.53 0.25 -8.48
C ARG A 79 -26.07 1.70 -8.40
N LEU A 80 -25.10 2.11 -9.22
CA LEU A 80 -24.66 3.49 -9.32
C LEU A 80 -25.77 4.40 -9.86
N LYS A 81 -26.52 3.94 -10.86
CA LYS A 81 -27.67 4.69 -11.38
C LYS A 81 -28.76 4.88 -10.32
N ASP A 82 -29.10 3.82 -9.59
CA ASP A 82 -30.05 3.92 -8.46
C ASP A 82 -29.54 4.95 -7.42
N ALA A 83 -28.24 4.90 -7.09
CA ALA A 83 -27.62 5.85 -6.15
C ALA A 83 -27.73 7.31 -6.61
N GLU A 84 -27.54 7.57 -7.91
CA GLU A 84 -27.69 8.90 -8.51
C GLU A 84 -29.14 9.39 -8.43
N GLU A 85 -30.12 8.51 -8.71
CA GLU A 85 -31.55 8.85 -8.57
C GLU A 85 -31.93 9.20 -7.13
N HIS A 86 -31.42 8.44 -6.16
CA HIS A 86 -31.61 8.75 -4.74
C HIS A 86 -30.96 10.09 -4.35
N TYR A 87 -29.78 10.40 -4.90
CA TYR A 87 -29.10 11.67 -4.64
C TYR A 87 -29.89 12.86 -5.20
N GLN A 88 -30.41 12.76 -6.43
CA GLN A 88 -31.24 13.80 -7.04
C GLN A 88 -32.57 14.00 -6.27
N ALA A 89 -33.10 12.93 -5.68
CA ALA A 89 -34.28 12.99 -4.81
C ALA A 89 -34.00 13.51 -3.39
N ALA A 90 -32.78 14.02 -3.12
CA ALA A 90 -32.31 14.43 -1.79
C ALA A 90 -32.38 13.32 -0.71
N ARG A 91 -32.40 12.05 -1.13
CA ARG A 91 -32.34 10.86 -0.26
C ARG A 91 -30.89 10.42 -0.09
N TYR A 92 -30.10 11.25 0.59
CA TYR A 92 -28.64 11.08 0.68
C TYR A 92 -28.20 9.80 1.38
N ALA A 93 -28.95 9.32 2.38
CA ALA A 93 -28.64 8.06 3.07
C ALA A 93 -28.80 6.85 2.13
N ASP A 94 -29.89 6.81 1.35
CA ASP A 94 -30.12 5.76 0.36
C ASP A 94 -29.09 5.81 -0.78
N ALA A 95 -28.77 7.03 -1.23
CA ALA A 95 -27.75 7.27 -2.25
C ALA A 95 -26.37 6.76 -1.81
N LEU A 96 -25.98 7.04 -0.56
CA LEU A 96 -24.75 6.54 0.03
C LEU A 96 -24.73 5.00 0.07
N HIS A 97 -25.80 4.39 0.58
CA HIS A 97 -25.90 2.93 0.67
C HIS A 97 -25.77 2.26 -0.70
N LYS A 98 -26.46 2.79 -1.72
CA LYS A 98 -26.39 2.25 -3.10
C LYS A 98 -25.04 2.48 -3.77
N ALA A 99 -24.37 3.60 -3.49
CA ALA A 99 -23.01 3.83 -3.95
C ALA A 99 -22.04 2.81 -3.31
N ASP A 100 -22.13 2.57 -2.01
CA ASP A 100 -21.30 1.58 -1.31
C ASP A 100 -21.52 0.16 -1.83
N GLU A 101 -22.77 -0.23 -2.13
CA GLU A 101 -23.07 -1.51 -2.79
C GLU A 101 -22.39 -1.64 -4.16
N ALA A 102 -22.47 -0.59 -5.00
CA ALA A 102 -21.82 -0.56 -6.31
C ALA A 102 -20.30 -0.71 -6.19
N TRP A 103 -19.70 -0.03 -5.21
CA TRP A 103 -18.27 -0.11 -4.95
C TRP A 103 -17.84 -1.49 -4.44
N ALA A 104 -18.61 -2.10 -3.53
CA ALA A 104 -18.31 -3.41 -2.95
C ALA A 104 -18.34 -4.54 -3.99
N LEU A 105 -19.23 -4.48 -4.99
CA LEU A 105 -19.27 -5.44 -6.10
C LEU A 105 -17.97 -5.45 -6.92
N LEU A 106 -17.33 -4.30 -7.04
CA LEU A 106 -16.11 -4.11 -7.82
C LEU A 106 -14.84 -4.33 -7.00
N ASN A 107 -14.93 -4.19 -5.68
CA ASN A 107 -13.80 -4.32 -4.78
C ASN A 107 -14.11 -5.32 -3.66
N PRO A 108 -14.28 -6.61 -3.99
CA PRO A 108 -14.58 -7.62 -2.98
C PRO A 108 -13.44 -7.71 -1.96
N PRO A 109 -13.75 -7.94 -0.67
CA PRO A 109 -12.72 -8.14 0.34
C PRO A 109 -11.82 -9.31 -0.05
N GLN A 110 -10.53 -9.06 -0.25
CA GLN A 110 -9.56 -10.10 -0.58
C GLN A 110 -9.21 -10.87 0.70
N PRO A 111 -9.36 -12.21 0.73
CA PRO A 111 -8.96 -12.99 1.90
C PRO A 111 -7.44 -12.98 2.07
N SER A 112 -6.98 -12.83 3.32
CA SER A 112 -5.56 -13.01 3.68
C SER A 112 -5.28 -14.47 4.02
N ASN A 113 -4.27 -15.06 3.40
CA ASN A 113 -3.74 -16.38 3.69
C ASN A 113 -2.52 -16.27 4.60
N PHE A 114 -2.59 -16.84 5.80
CA PHE A 114 -1.48 -16.92 6.75
C PHE A 114 -1.30 -18.35 7.27
N THR A 115 -0.09 -18.68 7.71
CA THR A 115 0.26 -19.95 8.35
C THR A 115 0.78 -19.64 9.75
N VAL A 116 0.31 -20.39 10.75
CA VAL A 116 0.81 -20.32 12.12
C VAL A 116 1.44 -21.67 12.45
N GLU A 117 2.73 -21.66 12.75
CA GLU A 117 3.49 -22.84 13.15
C GLU A 117 3.92 -22.66 14.61
N VAL A 118 3.53 -23.59 15.47
CA VAL A 118 4.01 -23.64 16.86
C VAL A 118 5.14 -24.65 16.89
N ASP A 119 6.30 -24.18 17.31
CA ASP A 119 7.52 -24.97 17.41
C ASP A 119 7.35 -26.05 18.50
N HIS A 120 8.01 -27.20 18.31
CA HIS A 120 7.91 -28.40 19.15
C HIS A 120 8.16 -28.19 20.66
N ASP A 121 8.91 -27.15 20.99
CA ASP A 121 9.22 -26.64 22.32
C ASP A 121 8.03 -25.92 22.98
N GLY A 122 6.92 -25.70 22.27
CA GLY A 122 5.67 -25.10 22.78
C GLY A 122 5.77 -23.61 23.12
N GLY A 123 6.98 -23.09 23.23
CA GLY A 123 7.28 -21.71 23.60
C GLY A 123 7.47 -20.76 22.42
N THR A 124 7.48 -21.23 21.17
CA THR A 124 7.71 -20.36 20.01
C THR A 124 6.63 -20.53 18.92
N THR A 125 6.04 -19.43 18.48
CA THR A 125 5.04 -19.38 17.41
C THR A 125 5.56 -18.55 16.24
N THR A 126 5.64 -19.14 15.05
CA THR A 126 5.98 -18.45 13.81
C THR A 126 4.71 -18.18 13.00
N VAL A 127 4.43 -16.91 12.73
CA VAL A 127 3.32 -16.50 11.86
C VAL A 127 3.89 -16.05 10.52
N THR A 128 3.47 -16.69 9.43
CA THR A 128 3.90 -16.36 8.06
C THR A 128 2.70 -15.88 7.24
N HIS A 129 2.77 -14.66 6.73
CA HIS A 129 1.75 -14.11 5.84
C HIS A 129 2.09 -14.45 4.38
N ARG A 130 1.27 -15.29 3.74
CA ARG A 130 1.52 -15.78 2.37
C ARG A 130 0.96 -14.87 1.30
N GLN A 131 -0.27 -14.37 1.46
CA GLN A 131 -0.98 -13.59 0.45
C GLN A 131 -2.14 -12.79 1.04
N GLY A 132 -2.48 -11.67 0.42
CA GLY A 132 -3.67 -10.87 0.73
C GLY A 132 -3.32 -9.54 1.42
N PRO A 133 -4.34 -8.83 1.94
CA PRO A 133 -4.17 -7.63 2.75
C PRO A 133 -3.22 -7.85 3.93
N PRO A 134 -2.48 -6.81 4.38
CA PRO A 134 -1.57 -6.93 5.51
C PRO A 134 -2.26 -7.48 6.76
N VAL A 135 -1.58 -8.37 7.49
CA VAL A 135 -2.13 -9.04 8.68
C VAL A 135 -1.51 -8.45 9.93
N THR A 136 -2.33 -7.99 10.86
CA THR A 136 -1.86 -7.54 12.17
C THR A 136 -1.70 -8.73 13.11
N VAL A 137 -0.50 -8.89 13.69
CA VAL A 137 -0.19 -9.87 14.72
C VAL A 137 -0.01 -9.15 16.04
N GLU A 138 -0.73 -9.60 17.07
CA GLU A 138 -0.66 -9.07 18.43
C GLU A 138 -0.08 -10.12 19.38
N ALA A 139 0.93 -9.74 20.16
CA ALA A 139 1.55 -10.59 21.17
C ALA A 139 1.81 -9.78 22.44
N GLN A 140 1.08 -10.13 23.51
CA GLN A 140 1.10 -9.69 24.92
C GLN A 140 1.31 -8.19 25.23
N HIS A 141 2.21 -7.46 24.54
CA HIS A 141 2.39 -6.01 24.63
C HIS A 141 2.83 -5.32 23.31
N ALA A 142 2.77 -6.00 22.16
CA ALA A 142 3.20 -5.44 20.88
C ALA A 142 2.28 -5.85 19.71
N THR A 143 2.03 -4.91 18.82
CA THR A 143 1.25 -5.07 17.59
C THR A 143 2.17 -4.89 16.38
N ARG A 144 2.09 -5.79 15.40
CA ARG A 144 2.88 -5.70 14.16
C ARG A 144 2.08 -6.08 12.95
N VAL A 145 2.19 -5.25 11.91
CA VAL A 145 1.60 -5.51 10.60
C VAL A 145 2.58 -6.30 9.75
N LEU A 146 2.15 -7.46 9.26
CA LEU A 146 2.89 -8.30 8.32
C LEU A 146 2.41 -8.04 6.90
N ALA A 147 3.33 -7.59 6.04
CA ALA A 147 3.10 -7.51 4.61
C ALA A 147 3.21 -8.89 3.95
N LYS A 148 2.83 -8.99 2.67
CA LYS A 148 2.90 -10.25 1.91
C LYS A 148 4.32 -10.83 1.93
N GLY A 149 4.44 -12.10 2.30
CA GLY A 149 5.71 -12.83 2.34
C GLY A 149 6.53 -12.61 3.61
N GLU A 150 6.00 -11.87 4.59
CA GLU A 150 6.68 -11.65 5.87
C GLU A 150 6.35 -12.74 6.88
N SER A 151 7.33 -13.07 7.71
CA SER A 151 7.18 -13.98 8.84
C SER A 151 7.64 -13.29 10.11
N VAL A 152 6.99 -13.58 11.23
CA VAL A 152 7.44 -13.16 12.55
C VAL A 152 7.45 -14.33 13.50
N ARG A 153 8.53 -14.43 14.29
CA ARG A 153 8.70 -15.43 15.33
C ARG A 153 8.40 -14.78 16.68
N VAL A 154 7.48 -15.36 17.44
CA VAL A 154 7.01 -14.87 18.74
C VAL A 154 7.33 -15.92 19.79
N GLN A 155 8.13 -15.58 20.79
CA GLN A 155 8.35 -16.44 21.96
C GLN A 155 7.37 -16.10 23.07
N GLN A 156 6.79 -17.12 23.70
CA GLN A 156 5.84 -16.98 24.80
C GLN A 156 6.51 -16.27 25.98
N GLY A 157 5.94 -15.14 26.41
CA GLY A 157 6.49 -14.31 27.49
C GLY A 157 7.58 -13.33 27.06
N THR A 158 7.87 -13.20 25.76
CA THR A 158 8.85 -12.22 25.25
C THR A 158 8.17 -11.13 24.41
N VAL A 159 8.72 -9.91 24.48
CA VAL A 159 8.29 -8.82 23.61
C VAL A 159 8.63 -9.13 22.15
N LEU A 160 7.77 -8.70 21.23
CA LEU A 160 7.99 -8.84 19.80
C LEU A 160 9.31 -8.15 19.41
N PRO A 161 10.20 -8.78 18.61
CA PRO A 161 11.45 -8.16 18.23
C PRO A 161 11.21 -6.86 17.44
N GLU A 162 11.88 -5.79 17.86
CA GLU A 162 11.81 -4.49 17.18
C GLU A 162 12.29 -4.63 15.73
N PRO A 163 11.60 -4.02 14.75
CA PRO A 163 12.05 -4.03 13.36
C PRO A 163 13.48 -3.50 13.21
N PRO A 164 14.22 -3.96 12.20
CA PRO A 164 15.54 -3.42 11.93
C PRO A 164 15.44 -1.94 11.55
N GLY A 165 16.49 -1.17 11.85
CA GLY A 165 16.58 0.23 11.46
C GLY A 165 16.57 0.42 9.94
N ALA A 166 16.08 1.57 9.48
CA ALA A 166 16.05 1.88 8.04
C ALA A 166 17.48 1.98 7.48
N PRO A 167 17.77 1.39 6.30
CA PRO A 167 19.09 1.49 5.68
C PRO A 167 19.48 2.94 5.37
N GLN A 168 20.75 3.30 5.62
CA GLN A 168 21.30 4.58 5.21
C GLN A 168 21.92 4.47 3.81
N LEU A 169 21.42 5.25 2.86
CA LEU A 169 21.93 5.25 1.49
C LEU A 169 23.29 5.97 1.41
N ALA A 170 24.24 5.38 0.69
CA ALA A 170 25.59 5.91 0.55
C ALA A 170 25.80 6.54 -0.84
N GLN A 171 25.65 5.75 -1.90
CA GLN A 171 25.87 6.18 -3.29
C GLN A 171 24.70 5.73 -4.18
N PRO A 172 24.29 6.54 -5.18
CA PRO A 172 24.74 7.90 -5.43
C PRO A 172 24.29 8.89 -4.33
N ALA A 173 24.95 10.04 -4.27
CA ALA A 173 24.50 11.16 -3.42
C ALA A 173 23.09 11.63 -3.84
N ASP A 174 22.34 12.22 -2.91
CA ASP A 174 21.01 12.75 -3.25
C ASP A 174 21.13 13.87 -4.30
N LYS A 175 20.30 13.79 -5.33
CA LYS A 175 20.27 14.68 -6.50
C LYS A 175 21.56 14.68 -7.32
N ALA A 176 22.38 13.63 -7.21
CA ALA A 176 23.56 13.50 -8.04
C ALA A 176 23.18 13.42 -9.53
N ARG A 177 23.95 14.09 -10.38
CA ARG A 177 23.85 13.96 -11.84
C ARG A 177 25.02 13.12 -12.34
N LEU A 178 24.71 11.98 -12.93
CA LEU A 178 25.68 11.03 -13.45
C LEU A 178 25.70 11.15 -14.97
N THR A 179 26.81 11.67 -15.50
CA THR A 179 27.05 11.72 -16.93
C THR A 179 27.74 10.42 -17.36
N LEU A 180 27.06 9.63 -18.19
CA LEU A 180 27.53 8.32 -18.60
C LEU A 180 27.59 8.22 -20.13
N LYS A 181 28.51 7.38 -20.61
CA LYS A 181 28.54 7.02 -22.03
C LYS A 181 27.31 6.20 -22.38
N ALA A 182 26.69 6.54 -23.51
CA ALA A 182 25.66 5.72 -24.09
C ALA A 182 26.23 4.34 -24.41
N SER A 183 25.67 3.30 -23.81
CA SER A 183 25.87 1.94 -24.28
C SER A 183 24.96 1.77 -25.50
N SER A 184 25.56 1.50 -26.66
CA SER A 184 24.83 1.25 -27.91
C SER A 184 24.04 -0.05 -27.79
N GLY A 185 22.78 0.06 -27.37
CA GLY A 185 21.78 -1.01 -27.44
C GLY A 185 20.99 -0.91 -28.74
N THR A 186 20.60 -2.05 -29.31
CA THR A 186 19.70 -2.13 -30.48
C THR A 186 18.29 -1.73 -30.07
N GLY A 187 18.00 -0.44 -30.09
CA GLY A 187 16.69 0.12 -29.79
C GLY A 187 16.73 1.65 -29.75
N SER A 188 15.61 2.29 -30.08
CA SER A 188 15.46 3.75 -30.17
C SER A 188 15.59 4.43 -28.80
N GLY A 189 16.83 4.58 -28.31
CA GLY A 189 17.15 5.30 -27.08
C GLY A 189 18.51 4.89 -26.51
N ALA A 190 19.39 5.86 -26.27
CA ALA A 190 20.67 5.61 -25.60
C ALA A 190 20.43 5.15 -24.15
N LEU A 191 20.88 3.92 -23.83
CA LEU A 191 20.88 3.40 -22.46
C LEU A 191 22.18 3.78 -21.76
N LEU A 192 22.08 4.19 -20.51
CA LEU A 192 23.16 4.69 -19.67
C LEU A 192 23.42 3.73 -18.51
N GLY A 193 24.67 3.33 -18.33
CA GLY A 193 25.09 2.42 -17.28
C GLY A 193 26.55 1.99 -17.44
N PRO A 194 27.13 1.28 -16.45
CA PRO A 194 26.50 0.83 -15.21
C PRO A 194 26.41 1.93 -14.14
N VAL A 195 25.37 1.86 -13.29
CA VAL A 195 25.24 2.71 -12.09
C VAL A 195 25.24 1.79 -10.88
N THR A 196 26.12 2.05 -9.91
CA THR A 196 26.17 1.27 -8.66
C THR A 196 25.44 2.02 -7.56
N LEU A 197 24.43 1.38 -6.98
CA LEU A 197 23.77 1.80 -5.76
C LEU A 197 24.46 1.15 -4.57
N ALA A 198 24.69 1.88 -3.48
CA ALA A 198 25.31 1.36 -2.27
C ALA A 198 24.68 1.94 -1.01
N TRP A 199 24.61 1.14 0.06
CA TRP A 199 24.00 1.51 1.33
C TRP A 199 24.76 0.90 2.52
N ALA A 200 24.52 1.45 3.72
CA ALA A 200 25.10 0.97 4.96
C ALA A 200 24.49 -0.38 5.39
N ALA A 201 25.28 -1.19 6.09
CA ALA A 201 24.78 -2.42 6.68
C ALA A 201 23.78 -2.11 7.81
N VAL A 202 22.70 -2.89 7.88
CA VAL A 202 21.75 -2.86 8.99
C VAL A 202 21.97 -4.11 9.84
N ALA A 203 22.09 -3.93 11.15
CA ALA A 203 22.27 -5.04 12.09
C ALA A 203 21.10 -6.03 11.97
N GLY A 204 21.40 -7.34 11.97
CA GLY A 204 20.40 -8.39 11.85
C GLY A 204 19.79 -8.59 10.45
N ALA A 205 20.10 -7.74 9.46
CA ALA A 205 19.60 -7.88 8.10
C ALA A 205 20.42 -8.89 7.29
N THR A 206 19.74 -9.84 6.64
CA THR A 206 20.37 -10.86 5.77
C THR A 206 20.21 -10.54 4.30
N ARG A 207 19.23 -9.70 3.94
CA ARG A 207 19.00 -9.24 2.56
C ARG A 207 18.39 -7.84 2.56
N TYR A 208 18.44 -7.21 1.38
CA TYR A 208 17.94 -5.88 1.12
C TYR A 208 17.06 -5.88 -0.11
N GLU A 209 15.96 -5.17 -0.05
CA GLU A 209 15.06 -4.95 -1.18
C GLU A 209 15.29 -3.54 -1.70
N VAL A 210 15.70 -3.44 -2.96
CA VAL A 210 15.99 -2.17 -3.62
C VAL A 210 14.90 -1.90 -4.65
N GLU A 211 14.32 -0.71 -4.58
CA GLU A 211 13.36 -0.22 -5.56
C GLU A 211 13.90 1.05 -6.22
N VAL A 212 13.87 1.10 -7.55
CA VAL A 212 14.19 2.25 -8.37
C VAL A 212 13.00 2.61 -9.23
N VAL A 213 12.55 3.86 -9.14
CA VAL A 213 11.39 4.37 -9.86
C VAL A 213 11.83 5.56 -10.70
N ALA A 214 11.49 5.54 -11.99
CA ALA A 214 11.69 6.71 -12.84
C ALA A 214 10.74 7.83 -12.43
N GLU A 215 11.28 9.03 -12.20
CA GLU A 215 10.51 10.25 -12.03
C GLU A 215 10.35 10.86 -13.42
N GLY A 216 9.10 10.91 -13.90
CA GLY A 216 8.75 11.05 -15.32
C GLY A 216 9.54 12.10 -16.11
N VAL A 217 9.72 11.81 -17.40
CA VAL A 217 10.06 12.81 -18.42
C VAL A 217 8.75 13.50 -18.80
N GLU A 218 8.72 14.84 -18.86
CA GLU A 218 7.52 15.54 -19.34
C GLU A 218 7.04 14.94 -20.67
N GLY A 219 5.79 14.49 -20.72
CA GLY A 219 5.13 14.01 -21.94
C GLY A 219 5.28 12.53 -22.30
N GLY A 220 5.96 11.70 -21.49
CA GLY A 220 6.14 10.27 -21.77
C GLY A 220 5.56 9.32 -20.70
N ALA A 221 5.25 8.08 -21.09
CA ALA A 221 4.94 7.02 -20.14
C ALA A 221 6.17 6.71 -19.28
N ALA A 222 6.04 6.78 -17.96
CA ALA A 222 7.14 6.47 -17.04
C ALA A 222 7.49 4.97 -17.14
N PRO A 223 8.79 4.61 -17.25
CA PRO A 223 9.18 3.21 -17.25
C PRO A 223 8.78 2.51 -15.94
N ALA A 224 8.51 1.21 -16.03
CA ALA A 224 8.15 0.39 -14.88
C ALA A 224 9.25 0.43 -13.80
N PRO A 225 8.89 0.37 -12.51
CA PRO A 225 9.87 0.39 -11.43
C PRO A 225 10.76 -0.86 -11.50
N VAL A 226 12.06 -0.68 -11.30
CA VAL A 226 13.03 -1.77 -11.21
C VAL A 226 13.16 -2.18 -9.75
N ARG A 227 12.91 -3.46 -9.47
CA ARG A 227 12.98 -4.02 -8.12
C ARG A 227 13.95 -5.19 -8.07
N SER A 228 14.73 -5.29 -7.01
CA SER A 228 15.67 -6.39 -6.83
C SER A 228 15.92 -6.71 -5.35
N VAL A 229 16.23 -7.97 -5.06
CA VAL A 229 16.60 -8.46 -3.73
C VAL A 229 18.09 -8.77 -3.72
N GLN A 230 18.82 -8.22 -2.75
CA GLN A 230 20.27 -8.22 -2.72
C GLN A 230 20.77 -8.71 -1.36
N ALA A 231 21.63 -9.73 -1.37
CA ALA A 231 22.39 -10.09 -0.16
C ALA A 231 23.57 -9.13 0.07
N ALA A 232 24.11 -8.58 -1.02
CA ALA A 232 25.16 -7.57 -0.98
C ALA A 232 24.61 -6.20 -0.57
N ARG A 233 25.51 -5.32 -0.10
CA ARG A 233 25.21 -3.93 0.28
C ARG A 233 25.34 -2.94 -0.88
N GLN A 234 25.46 -3.49 -2.09
CA GLN A 234 25.58 -2.75 -3.32
C GLN A 234 24.88 -3.50 -4.44
N TRP A 235 24.37 -2.75 -5.41
CA TRP A 235 23.74 -3.31 -6.59
C TRP A 235 24.06 -2.48 -7.82
N THR A 236 24.61 -3.14 -8.83
CA THR A 236 24.81 -2.55 -10.15
C THR A 236 23.51 -2.63 -10.94
N LEU A 237 22.95 -1.47 -11.25
CA LEU A 237 21.73 -1.36 -12.04
C LEU A 237 21.96 -1.84 -13.47
N PRO A 238 20.96 -2.50 -14.08
CA PRO A 238 20.95 -2.67 -15.52
C PRO A 238 20.97 -1.29 -16.22
N PRO A 239 21.42 -1.20 -17.48
CA PRO A 239 21.40 0.06 -18.22
C PRO A 239 20.00 0.69 -18.25
N LEU A 240 19.90 1.97 -17.88
CA LEU A 240 18.64 2.71 -17.81
C LEU A 240 18.64 3.88 -18.80
N PRO A 241 17.48 4.31 -19.32
CA PRO A 241 17.40 5.52 -20.14
C PRO A 241 17.91 6.76 -19.40
N ALA A 242 18.29 7.80 -20.15
CA ALA A 242 18.49 9.13 -19.57
C ALA A 242 17.21 9.62 -18.88
N GLY A 243 17.36 10.26 -17.72
CA GLY A 243 16.22 10.71 -16.93
C GLY A 243 16.50 10.79 -15.44
N ARG A 244 15.47 11.16 -14.68
CA ARG A 244 15.52 11.26 -13.22
C ARG A 244 14.96 10.01 -12.58
N TYR A 245 15.59 9.57 -11.50
CA TYR A 245 15.23 8.36 -10.78
C TYR A 245 15.20 8.64 -9.29
N ARG A 246 14.28 7.96 -8.61
CA ARG A 246 14.19 7.89 -7.15
C ARG A 246 14.41 6.45 -6.73
N TRP A 247 15.18 6.23 -5.68
CA TRP A 247 15.43 4.90 -5.15
C TRP A 247 15.36 4.83 -3.63
N THR A 248 15.00 3.65 -3.14
CA THR A 248 14.85 3.31 -1.72
C THR A 248 15.34 1.90 -1.47
N VAL A 249 15.82 1.65 -0.24
CA VAL A 249 16.26 0.32 0.21
C VAL A 249 15.53 -0.05 1.49
N THR A 250 15.05 -1.29 1.58
CA THR A 250 14.44 -1.87 2.78
C THR A 250 15.29 -3.04 3.26
N ALA A 251 15.64 -3.08 4.55
CA ALA A 251 16.35 -4.20 5.15
C ALA A 251 15.36 -5.31 5.50
N VAL A 252 15.78 -6.57 5.35
CA VAL A 252 15.00 -7.74 5.76
C VAL A 252 15.85 -8.62 6.66
N SER A 253 15.35 -8.82 7.87
CA SER A 253 15.88 -9.73 8.87
C SER A 253 14.96 -10.95 8.99
N PRO A 254 15.50 -12.17 9.13
CA PRO A 254 14.69 -13.35 9.41
C PRO A 254 14.03 -13.30 10.80
N GLU A 255 14.66 -12.64 11.77
CA GLU A 255 14.18 -12.56 13.15
C GLU A 255 13.35 -11.31 13.39
N GLN A 256 13.84 -10.16 12.91
CA GLN A 256 13.21 -8.86 13.13
C GLN A 256 12.26 -8.46 11.99
N GLY A 257 12.14 -9.26 10.93
CA GLY A 257 11.35 -8.98 9.73
C GLY A 257 11.85 -7.77 8.93
N ARG A 258 10.95 -7.06 8.23
CA ARG A 258 11.32 -5.89 7.40
C ARG A 258 11.48 -4.60 8.20
N SER A 259 12.44 -3.78 7.80
CA SER A 259 12.60 -2.40 8.27
C SER A 259 11.58 -1.47 7.61
N LEU A 260 11.52 -0.22 8.08
CA LEU A 260 11.03 0.89 7.25
C LEU A 260 11.94 1.08 6.03
N PRO A 261 11.40 1.57 4.89
CA PRO A 261 12.24 1.97 3.76
C PRO A 261 13.21 3.09 4.16
N SER A 262 14.38 3.11 3.52
CA SER A 262 15.32 4.23 3.63
C SER A 262 14.67 5.56 3.24
N GLN A 263 15.27 6.67 3.68
CA GLN A 263 14.97 7.97 3.08
C GLN A 263 15.21 7.91 1.56
N PRO A 264 14.24 8.32 0.73
CA PRO A 264 14.38 8.23 -0.72
C PRO A 264 15.49 9.15 -1.20
N ARG A 265 16.35 8.65 -2.09
CA ARG A 265 17.35 9.45 -2.80
C ARG A 265 17.04 9.56 -4.27
N ARG A 266 17.43 10.67 -4.86
CA ARG A 266 17.28 10.96 -6.28
C ARG A 266 18.62 10.97 -7.00
N PHE A 267 18.63 10.60 -8.26
CA PHE A 267 19.75 10.84 -9.16
C PHE A 267 19.26 11.07 -10.59
N GLU A 268 20.05 11.73 -11.40
CA GLU A 268 19.79 11.98 -12.82
C GLU A 268 20.85 11.27 -13.65
N LEU A 269 20.42 10.58 -14.70
CA LEU A 269 21.30 10.02 -15.73
C LEU A 269 21.26 10.91 -16.95
N ALA A 270 22.43 11.40 -17.35
CA ALA A 270 22.62 12.20 -18.55
C ALA A 270 23.62 11.51 -19.49
N ALA A 271 23.38 11.59 -20.79
CA ALA A 271 24.34 11.11 -21.78
C ALA A 271 25.54 12.07 -21.82
N GLU A 272 26.75 11.53 -21.91
CA GLU A 272 27.94 12.33 -22.20
C GLU A 272 27.81 12.99 -23.58
N SER A 273 27.81 14.33 -23.63
CA SER A 273 27.87 15.07 -24.88
C SER A 273 29.31 15.02 -25.40
N LEU A 274 29.56 14.20 -26.41
CA LEU A 274 30.82 14.27 -27.16
C LEU A 274 30.82 15.54 -28.00
N GLU A 275 31.71 16.49 -27.69
CA GLU A 275 32.04 17.59 -28.60
C GLU A 275 32.77 17.01 -29.81
N LEU A 276 32.04 16.83 -30.91
CA LEU A 276 32.62 16.43 -32.19
C LEU A 276 33.39 17.62 -32.78
N ASN A 277 34.67 17.73 -32.47
CA ASN A 277 35.58 18.58 -33.23
C ASN A 277 35.83 17.92 -34.59
N VAL A 278 34.98 18.22 -35.57
CA VAL A 278 35.19 17.81 -36.96
C VAL A 278 36.35 18.64 -37.52
N LYS A 279 37.55 18.05 -37.54
CA LYS A 279 38.67 18.59 -38.30
C LYS A 279 38.38 18.37 -39.78
N VAL A 280 37.67 19.28 -40.41
CA VAL A 280 37.55 19.32 -41.87
C VAL A 280 38.97 19.56 -42.40
N LYS A 281 39.45 18.62 -43.21
CA LYS A 281 40.72 18.74 -43.93
C LYS A 281 40.50 19.78 -45.04
N ASP A 282 40.50 21.05 -44.66
CA ASP A 282 40.77 22.27 -45.45
C ASP A 282 40.08 23.47 -44.79
N GLY A 283 40.78 24.11 -43.83
CA GLY A 283 40.44 25.45 -43.32
C GLY A 283 39.42 25.49 -42.17
N TRP A 284 39.77 26.23 -41.11
CA TRP A 284 38.86 26.53 -40.01
C TRP A 284 37.87 27.63 -40.43
N GLN A 285 36.56 27.42 -40.27
CA GLN A 285 35.59 28.52 -40.19
C GLN A 285 34.92 28.52 -38.82
N LYS A 286 34.78 29.72 -38.26
CA LYS A 286 34.16 30.02 -36.96
C LYS A 286 32.65 29.95 -37.05
#